data_AF-A0AAV6UNK5-F1
#
_entry.id   AF-A0AAV6UNK5-F1
#
_cell.length_a   1.000
_cell.length_b   1.000
_cell.length_c   1.000
_cell.angle_alpha   90.00
_cell.angle_beta   90.00
_cell.angle_gamma   90.00
#
_symmetry.space_group_name_H-M   'P 1'
#
loop_
_entity.id
_entity.type
_entity.pdbx_description
1 polymer ?
#
loop_
_entity_poly.entity_id
_entity_poly.type
_entity_poly.pdbx_seq_one_letter_code
_entity_poly.pdbx_strand_id
1 'polypeptide(L)'
;MGNTPSNRRVTVVNDDVVGVVQVSEGVVRRLKSKPTTSNEKPNDSGGRAPPPPIATPQPAPSYIPFAPPEPFSTTLEQRQKYHEEFKKAEKSWNNRIHELETQNRLLFETSKEKFGATLHEVESNHVKNSYAPVCPDKQHQVLRCYKENGKLSLNCAREVHDFMECVDKVRMTALSK
;
A
#
# COMPACT_ATOMS: atom_id res chain seq x y z
N MET A 1 10.17 19.93 19.44
CA MET A 1 11.35 20.18 18.58
C MET A 1 12.02 18.85 18.29
N GLY A 2 12.18 18.46 17.03
CA GLY A 2 12.89 17.23 16.65
C GLY A 2 12.33 16.52 15.41
N ASN A 3 12.40 17.17 14.25
CA ASN A 3 12.07 16.63 12.94
C ASN A 3 13.35 16.05 12.32
N THR A 4 13.42 14.74 12.04
CA THR A 4 14.55 14.14 11.29
C THR A 4 14.00 13.34 10.10
N PRO A 5 14.02 13.89 8.88
CA PRO A 5 13.72 13.10 7.68
C PRO A 5 14.95 12.27 7.29
N SER A 6 14.83 10.94 7.41
CA SER A 6 15.81 9.97 6.92
C SER A 6 15.77 9.90 5.38
N ASN A 7 16.63 10.66 4.72
CA ASN A 7 16.81 10.60 3.26
C ASN A 7 17.59 9.33 2.86
N ARG A 8 16.89 8.19 2.82
CA ARG A 8 17.45 6.93 2.31
C ARG A 8 17.44 6.95 0.79
N ARG A 9 18.58 7.26 0.18
CA ARG A 9 18.75 7.26 -1.28
C ARG A 9 18.87 5.80 -1.76
N VAL A 10 17.87 5.34 -2.50
CA VAL A 10 17.87 4.01 -3.13
C VAL A 10 18.45 4.17 -4.53
N THR A 11 19.64 3.61 -4.77
CA THR A 11 20.21 3.51 -6.12
C THR A 11 19.77 2.19 -6.72
N VAL A 12 18.81 2.24 -7.64
CA VAL A 12 18.43 1.10 -8.48
C VAL A 12 19.37 1.11 -9.68
N VAL A 13 20.31 0.16 -9.71
CA VAL A 13 21.10 -0.13 -10.92
C VAL A 13 20.36 -1.25 -11.63
N ASN A 14 19.89 -0.98 -12.85
CA ASN A 14 19.04 -1.88 -13.61
C ASN A 14 19.83 -2.40 -14.82
N ASP A 15 20.51 -3.53 -14.65
CA ASP A 15 21.20 -4.23 -15.75
C ASP A 15 20.38 -5.46 -16.20
N ASP A 16 19.85 -5.35 -17.42
CA ASP A 16 19.63 -6.31 -18.52
C ASP A 16 19.36 -7.81 -18.28
N VAL A 17 18.73 -8.23 -17.17
CA VAL A 17 18.05 -9.55 -17.12
C VAL A 17 16.64 -9.42 -16.57
N VAL A 18 15.67 -9.49 -17.48
CA VAL A 18 14.24 -9.34 -17.24
C VAL A 18 13.71 -10.42 -16.27
N GLY A 19 13.15 -9.98 -15.13
CA GLY A 19 12.24 -10.79 -14.29
C GLY A 19 12.70 -11.14 -12.88
N VAL A 20 13.96 -10.86 -12.51
CA VAL A 20 14.45 -11.10 -11.14
C VAL A 20 14.82 -9.76 -10.51
N VAL A 21 14.06 -9.33 -9.50
CA VAL A 21 14.46 -8.20 -8.64
C VAL A 21 15.66 -8.68 -7.82
N GLN A 22 16.88 -8.39 -8.29
CA GLN A 22 18.09 -8.68 -7.54
C GLN A 22 18.22 -7.69 -6.39
N VAL A 23 17.94 -8.17 -5.19
CA VAL A 23 18.15 -7.38 -3.97
C VAL A 23 19.61 -7.52 -3.55
N SER A 24 20.31 -6.40 -3.33
CA SER A 24 21.73 -6.43 -2.92
C SER A 24 21.94 -7.26 -1.64
N GLU A 25 23.04 -8.01 -1.57
CA GLU A 25 23.41 -8.87 -0.44
C GLU A 25 23.30 -8.18 0.93
N GLY A 26 23.65 -6.88 1.00
CA GLY A 26 23.53 -6.08 2.22
C GLY A 26 22.10 -5.85 2.72
N VAL A 27 21.09 -5.99 1.84
CA VAL A 27 19.66 -5.94 2.20
C VAL A 27 19.18 -7.32 2.65
N VAL A 28 19.64 -8.38 2.00
CA VAL A 28 19.36 -9.77 2.39
C VAL A 28 19.88 -10.04 3.81
N ARG A 29 21.08 -9.55 4.16
CA ARG A 29 21.63 -9.67 5.51
C ARG A 29 20.75 -8.98 6.56
N ARG A 30 20.22 -7.79 6.26
CA ARG A 30 19.32 -7.03 7.17
C ARG A 30 17.95 -7.70 7.32
N LEU A 31 17.42 -8.28 6.24
CA LEU A 31 16.16 -9.04 6.26
C LEU A 31 16.29 -10.36 7.03
N LYS A 32 17.46 -11.01 6.97
CA LYS A 32 17.75 -12.26 7.69
C LYS A 32 18.16 -12.06 9.15
N SER A 33 18.72 -10.90 9.53
CA SER A 33 19.11 -10.63 10.92
C SER A 33 17.92 -10.17 11.76
N LYS A 34 17.49 -11.00 12.74
CA LYS A 34 16.74 -10.52 13.92
C LYS A 34 17.57 -9.43 14.63
N PRO A 35 16.95 -8.41 15.26
CA PRO A 35 17.68 -7.29 15.84
C PRO A 35 18.52 -7.76 17.03
N THR A 36 19.81 -8.02 16.80
CA THR A 36 20.80 -8.15 17.86
C THR A 36 21.38 -6.77 18.12
N THR A 37 21.02 -6.22 19.27
CA THR A 37 21.71 -5.10 19.92
C THR A 37 23.22 -5.34 19.91
N SER A 38 23.96 -4.48 19.23
CA SER A 38 25.39 -4.29 19.49
C SER A 38 25.69 -2.80 19.39
N ASN A 39 26.00 -2.25 20.57
CA ASN A 39 26.69 -0.99 20.75
C ASN A 39 28.06 -1.08 20.08
N GLU A 40 28.36 -0.17 19.15
CA GLU A 40 29.74 0.25 18.93
C GLU A 40 29.76 1.75 18.74
N LYS A 41 30.35 2.42 19.74
CA LYS A 41 30.64 3.85 19.74
C LYS A 41 31.69 4.17 18.67
N PRO A 42 31.65 5.35 18.05
CA PRO A 42 32.72 5.83 17.18
C PRO A 42 33.92 6.21 18.05
N ASN A 43 35.08 5.57 17.79
CA ASN A 43 36.32 5.96 18.43
C ASN A 43 36.91 7.15 17.69
N ASP A 44 36.77 8.31 18.31
CA ASP A 44 37.54 9.52 18.09
C ASP A 44 39.01 9.28 18.48
N SER A 45 39.95 9.57 17.58
CA SER A 45 41.37 9.70 17.92
C SER A 45 42.06 10.57 16.87
N GLY A 46 42.08 11.89 17.12
CA GLY A 46 43.02 12.81 16.48
C GLY A 46 44.47 12.45 16.81
N GLY A 47 45.34 12.52 15.81
CA GLY A 47 46.77 12.19 15.96
C GLY A 47 47.64 12.58 14.77
N ARG A 48 47.83 13.89 14.60
CA ARG A 48 48.98 14.64 14.04
C ARG A 48 49.81 14.04 12.87
N ALA A 49 49.81 14.78 11.75
CA ALA A 49 50.62 14.56 10.56
C ALA A 49 52.15 14.77 10.77
N PRO A 50 53.01 14.00 10.09
CA PRO A 50 54.45 14.29 9.98
C PRO A 50 54.75 15.44 8.98
N PRO A 51 55.87 16.17 9.14
CA PRO A 51 56.19 17.38 8.36
C PRO A 51 56.55 17.11 6.89
N PRO A 52 56.39 18.10 6.00
CA PRO A 52 56.52 17.90 4.54
C PRO A 52 57.99 17.78 4.09
N PRO A 53 58.29 16.96 3.06
CA PRO A 53 59.60 16.98 2.40
C PRO A 53 59.78 18.25 1.55
N ILE A 54 61.01 18.73 1.56
CA ILE A 54 61.55 19.93 0.90
C ILE A 54 61.19 19.95 -0.60
N ALA A 55 60.69 21.10 -1.08
CA ALA A 55 60.30 21.33 -2.46
C ALA A 55 61.51 21.41 -3.41
N THR A 56 61.59 20.47 -4.36
CA THR A 56 62.35 20.66 -5.60
C THR A 56 61.60 21.64 -6.53
N PRO A 57 62.29 22.53 -7.28
CA PRO A 57 61.62 23.42 -8.22
C PRO A 57 60.91 22.61 -9.31
N GLN A 58 59.57 22.67 -9.35
CA GLN A 58 58.78 22.09 -10.43
C GLN A 58 58.87 23.01 -11.66
N PRO A 59 59.22 22.51 -12.86
CA PRO A 59 59.05 23.29 -14.08
C PRO A 59 57.55 23.57 -14.29
N ALA A 60 57.24 24.80 -14.71
CA ALA A 60 55.88 25.26 -14.95
C ALA A 60 55.09 24.26 -15.83
N PRO A 61 53.80 23.99 -15.52
CA PRO A 61 53.02 23.06 -16.33
C PRO A 61 52.87 23.62 -17.73
N SER A 62 53.43 22.91 -18.71
CA SER A 62 53.19 23.16 -20.13
C SER A 62 51.69 22.99 -20.37
N TYR A 63 51.02 24.07 -20.75
CA TYR A 63 49.62 24.07 -21.13
C TYR A 63 49.44 23.11 -22.31
N ILE A 64 48.87 21.94 -22.05
CA ILE A 64 48.29 21.11 -23.09
C ILE A 64 46.92 21.73 -23.35
N PRO A 65 46.63 22.26 -24.56
CA PRO A 65 45.29 22.69 -24.88
C PRO A 65 44.35 21.51 -24.61
N PHE A 66 43.33 21.73 -23.79
CA PHE A 66 42.26 20.77 -23.62
C PHE A 66 41.58 20.60 -24.97
N ALA A 67 42.08 19.65 -25.77
CA ALA A 67 41.40 19.21 -26.96
C ALA A 67 40.07 18.61 -26.50
N PRO A 68 38.92 19.15 -26.96
CA PRO A 68 37.64 18.55 -26.64
C PRO A 68 37.68 17.08 -27.03
N PRO A 69 37.33 16.14 -26.14
CA PRO A 69 37.26 14.73 -26.50
C PRO A 69 36.09 14.54 -27.46
N GLU A 70 36.41 14.45 -28.77
CA GLU A 70 35.65 13.85 -29.87
C GLU A 70 34.17 14.31 -30.08
N PRO A 71 33.70 14.39 -31.34
CA PRO A 71 32.45 15.07 -31.68
C PRO A 71 31.21 14.32 -31.16
N PHE A 72 30.31 15.05 -30.51
CA PHE A 72 28.92 14.64 -30.33
C PHE A 72 28.31 14.25 -31.70
N SER A 73 27.96 12.97 -31.86
CA SER A 73 27.39 12.32 -33.06
C SER A 73 28.37 12.08 -34.22
N THR A 74 29.05 10.95 -34.15
CA THR A 74 29.74 10.33 -35.28
C THR A 74 28.70 9.91 -36.35
N THR A 75 28.75 10.53 -37.53
CA THR A 75 27.99 10.26 -38.79
C THR A 75 26.43 10.21 -38.80
N LEU A 76 25.81 10.76 -39.86
CA LEU A 76 24.34 10.78 -40.08
C LEU A 76 23.70 9.38 -40.01
N GLU A 77 24.39 8.36 -40.52
CA GLU A 77 23.93 6.97 -40.52
C GLU A 77 23.76 6.42 -39.09
N GLN A 78 24.65 6.79 -38.17
CA GLN A 78 24.55 6.33 -36.78
C GLN A 78 23.34 6.97 -36.08
N ARG A 79 23.05 8.24 -36.37
CA ARG A 79 21.84 8.92 -35.88
C ARG A 79 20.56 8.26 -36.40
N GLN A 80 20.55 7.82 -37.67
CA GLN A 80 19.42 7.10 -38.25
C GLN A 80 19.21 5.74 -37.57
N LYS A 81 20.29 4.97 -37.36
CA LYS A 81 20.23 3.69 -36.64
C LYS A 81 19.68 3.84 -35.22
N TYR A 82 20.17 4.80 -34.45
CA TYR A 82 19.63 5.08 -33.11
C TYR A 82 18.15 5.48 -33.14
N HIS A 83 17.73 6.27 -34.14
CA HIS A 83 16.33 6.66 -34.26
C HIS A 83 15.42 5.46 -34.59
N GLU A 84 15.88 4.53 -35.42
CA GLU A 84 15.16 3.29 -35.72
C GLU A 84 15.08 2.36 -34.51
N GLU A 85 16.18 2.21 -33.77
CA GLU A 85 16.22 1.44 -32.52
C GLU A 85 15.28 2.04 -31.47
N PHE A 86 15.30 3.36 -31.32
CA PHE A 86 14.40 4.08 -30.41
C PHE A 86 12.93 3.86 -30.78
N LYS A 87 12.58 3.96 -32.07
CA LYS A 87 11.21 3.68 -32.55
C LYS A 87 10.77 2.24 -32.29
N LYS A 88 11.69 1.27 -32.46
CA LYS A 88 11.41 -0.14 -32.15
C LYS A 88 11.14 -0.34 -30.65
N ALA A 89 11.97 0.29 -29.80
CA ALA A 89 11.77 0.27 -28.36
C ALA A 89 10.44 0.91 -27.97
N GLU A 90 10.15 2.12 -28.47
CA GLU A 90 8.89 2.84 -28.23
C GLU A 90 7.68 1.99 -28.62
N LYS A 91 7.69 1.37 -29.81
CA LYS A 91 6.61 0.48 -30.25
C LYS A 91 6.45 -0.73 -29.33
N SER A 92 7.56 -1.34 -28.90
CA SER A 92 7.53 -2.49 -27.98
C SER A 92 6.96 -2.11 -26.61
N TRP A 93 7.38 -0.98 -26.06
CA TRP A 93 6.86 -0.46 -24.79
C TRP A 93 5.39 -0.11 -24.87
N ASN A 94 4.96 0.61 -25.92
CA ASN A 94 3.56 0.96 -26.11
C ASN A 94 2.68 -0.29 -26.24
N ASN A 95 3.12 -1.31 -26.99
CA ASN A 95 2.40 -2.57 -27.07
C ASN A 95 2.27 -3.25 -25.71
N ARG A 96 3.33 -3.22 -24.89
CA ARG A 96 3.34 -3.83 -23.56
C ARG A 96 2.43 -3.08 -22.58
N ILE A 97 2.42 -1.75 -22.62
CA ILE A 97 1.49 -0.93 -21.83
C ILE A 97 0.05 -1.24 -22.24
N HIS A 98 -0.24 -1.26 -23.54
CA HIS A 98 -1.58 -1.57 -24.04
C HIS A 98 -2.05 -2.98 -23.61
N GLU A 99 -1.17 -3.98 -23.67
CA GLU A 99 -1.48 -5.33 -23.19
C GLU A 99 -1.78 -5.32 -21.69
N LEU A 100 -0.96 -4.66 -20.88
CA LEU A 100 -1.17 -4.55 -19.44
C LEU A 100 -2.47 -3.82 -19.10
N GLU A 101 -2.79 -2.73 -19.79
CA GLU A 101 -4.06 -2.01 -19.63
C GLU A 101 -5.26 -2.90 -19.98
N THR A 102 -5.14 -3.69 -21.04
CA THR A 102 -6.19 -4.63 -21.47
C THR A 102 -6.40 -5.72 -20.41
N GLN A 103 -5.32 -6.34 -19.93
CA GLN A 103 -5.37 -7.36 -18.88
C GLN A 103 -5.96 -6.80 -17.58
N ASN A 104 -5.53 -5.61 -17.16
CA ASN A 104 -6.08 -4.95 -15.96
C ASN A 104 -7.56 -4.65 -16.10
N ARG A 105 -8.01 -4.20 -17.28
CA ARG A 105 -9.44 -3.97 -17.55
C ARG A 105 -10.24 -5.25 -17.42
N LEU A 106 -9.78 -6.35 -18.03
CA LEU A 106 -10.45 -7.65 -17.94
C LEU A 106 -10.53 -8.18 -16.50
N LEU A 107 -9.43 -8.06 -15.75
CA LEU A 107 -9.38 -8.42 -14.34
C LEU A 107 -10.34 -7.58 -13.50
N PHE A 108 -10.40 -6.28 -13.75
CA PHE A 108 -11.31 -5.37 -13.05
C PHE A 108 -12.78 -5.74 -13.31
N GLU A 109 -13.16 -5.96 -14.57
CA GLU A 109 -14.53 -6.35 -14.92
C GLU A 109 -14.93 -7.70 -14.29
N THR A 110 -14.04 -8.70 -14.38
CA THR A 110 -14.30 -10.01 -13.74
C THR A 110 -14.39 -9.89 -12.22
N SER A 111 -13.55 -9.07 -11.60
CA SER A 111 -13.58 -8.82 -10.16
C SER A 111 -14.87 -8.11 -9.75
N LYS A 112 -15.33 -7.14 -10.55
CA LYS A 112 -16.58 -6.41 -10.33
C LYS A 112 -17.79 -7.33 -10.42
N GLU A 113 -17.84 -8.21 -11.42
CA GLU A 113 -18.91 -9.20 -11.57
C GLU A 113 -18.96 -10.15 -10.36
N LYS A 114 -17.82 -10.75 -9.99
CA LYS A 114 -17.73 -11.65 -8.83
C LYS A 114 -18.10 -10.95 -7.52
N PHE A 115 -17.65 -9.72 -7.33
CA PHE A 115 -17.99 -8.93 -6.16
C PHE A 115 -19.49 -8.63 -6.12
N GLY A 116 -20.08 -8.21 -7.24
CA GLY A 116 -21.53 -7.99 -7.33
C GLY A 116 -22.35 -9.25 -7.04
N ALA A 117 -21.93 -10.39 -7.59
CA ALA A 117 -22.56 -11.68 -7.31
C ALA A 117 -22.46 -12.06 -5.82
N THR A 118 -21.27 -11.87 -5.22
CA THR A 118 -21.04 -12.15 -3.80
C THR A 118 -21.86 -11.22 -2.91
N LEU A 119 -21.97 -9.93 -3.25
CA LEU A 119 -22.82 -8.99 -2.54
C LEU A 119 -24.29 -9.42 -2.58
N HIS A 120 -24.78 -9.83 -3.75
CA HIS A 120 -26.16 -10.29 -3.90
C HIS A 120 -26.43 -11.55 -3.07
N GLU A 121 -25.49 -12.50 -3.03
CA GLU A 121 -25.59 -13.70 -2.18
C GLU A 121 -25.57 -13.35 -0.68
N VAL A 122 -24.68 -12.45 -0.26
CA VAL A 122 -24.65 -11.98 1.13
C VAL A 122 -25.94 -11.25 1.47
N GLU A 123 -26.44 -10.38 0.60
CA GLU A 123 -27.70 -9.67 0.81
C GLU A 123 -28.89 -10.63 0.91
N SER A 124 -28.99 -11.60 0.01
CA SER A 124 -30.07 -12.59 0.03
C SER A 124 -30.06 -13.43 1.30
N ASN A 125 -28.88 -13.78 1.81
CA ASN A 125 -28.74 -14.72 2.92
C ASN A 125 -28.65 -14.03 4.29
N HIS A 126 -28.17 -12.79 4.36
CA HIS A 126 -27.91 -12.09 5.63
C HIS A 126 -28.78 -10.85 5.82
N VAL A 127 -29.09 -10.08 4.77
CA VAL A 127 -29.91 -8.86 4.90
C VAL A 127 -31.39 -9.20 4.99
N LYS A 128 -31.86 -10.25 4.29
CA LYS A 128 -33.22 -10.81 4.56
C LYS A 128 -33.33 -11.47 5.92
N ASN A 129 -32.20 -11.84 6.52
CA ASN A 129 -32.09 -12.30 7.89
C ASN A 129 -31.90 -11.15 8.90
N SER A 130 -32.10 -9.89 8.47
CA SER A 130 -32.32 -8.76 9.38
C SER A 130 -33.47 -9.16 10.31
N TYR A 131 -33.10 -9.46 11.56
CA TYR A 131 -33.89 -10.08 12.61
C TYR A 131 -35.39 -9.88 12.42
N ALA A 132 -36.13 -10.98 12.19
CA ALA A 132 -37.59 -10.93 12.24
C ALA A 132 -38.00 -10.23 13.55
N PRO A 133 -38.91 -9.24 13.50
CA PRO A 133 -39.22 -8.42 14.65
C PRO A 133 -39.63 -9.32 15.81
N VAL A 134 -38.98 -9.13 16.96
CA VAL A 134 -39.25 -9.93 18.16
C VAL A 134 -40.56 -9.44 18.77
N CYS A 135 -41.55 -10.33 18.83
CA CYS A 135 -42.84 -10.07 19.48
C CYS A 135 -43.61 -8.84 18.93
N PRO A 136 -43.89 -8.75 17.62
CA PRO A 136 -44.45 -7.56 16.99
C PRO A 136 -45.84 -7.20 17.55
N ASP A 137 -46.69 -8.19 17.84
CA ASP A 137 -48.03 -7.96 18.37
C ASP A 137 -48.01 -7.32 19.75
N LYS A 138 -47.11 -7.79 20.63
CA LYS A 138 -46.92 -7.23 21.97
C LYS A 138 -46.29 -5.84 21.92
N GLN A 139 -45.34 -5.61 21.01
CA GLN A 139 -44.80 -4.28 20.75
C GLN A 139 -45.90 -3.29 20.37
N HIS A 140 -46.82 -3.68 19.47
CA HIS A 140 -47.95 -2.83 19.08
C HIS A 140 -48.92 -2.56 20.24
N GLN A 141 -49.15 -3.52 21.13
CA GLN A 141 -49.99 -3.32 22.32
C GLN A 141 -49.39 -2.30 23.28
N VAL A 142 -48.08 -2.37 23.54
CA VAL A 142 -47.37 -1.39 24.39
C VAL A 142 -47.44 0.01 23.78
N LEU A 143 -47.15 0.14 22.49
CA LEU A 143 -47.19 1.44 21.79
C LEU A 143 -48.59 2.04 21.79
N ARG A 144 -49.62 1.22 21.58
CA ARG A 144 -51.01 1.66 21.65
C ARG A 144 -51.36 2.16 23.04
N CYS A 145 -51.02 1.40 24.09
CA CYS A 145 -51.33 1.80 25.46
C CYS A 145 -50.68 3.13 25.84
N TYR A 146 -49.40 3.34 25.50
CA TYR A 146 -48.73 4.61 25.79
C TYR A 146 -49.31 5.78 25.00
N LYS A 147 -49.77 5.55 23.76
CA LYS A 147 -50.45 6.56 22.96
C LYS A 147 -51.78 6.99 23.60
N GLU A 148 -52.50 6.06 24.20
CA GLU A 148 -53.77 6.30 24.89
C GLU A 148 -53.57 6.87 26.30
N ASN A 149 -52.47 6.51 26.99
CA ASN A 149 -52.19 6.86 28.38
C ASN A 149 -50.93 7.75 28.54
N GLY A 150 -50.76 8.76 27.69
CA GLY A 150 -49.53 9.56 27.65
C GLY A 150 -49.14 10.26 28.97
N LYS A 151 -50.11 10.63 29.81
CA LYS A 151 -49.88 11.25 31.14
C LYS A 151 -49.86 10.23 32.28
N LEU A 152 -50.28 9.00 32.03
CA LEU A 152 -50.49 7.94 33.02
C LEU A 152 -49.83 6.64 32.54
N SER A 153 -48.54 6.70 32.24
CA SER A 153 -47.78 5.60 31.65
C SER A 153 -47.78 4.31 32.49
N LEU A 154 -47.99 4.43 33.81
CA LEU A 154 -48.09 3.28 34.73
C LEU A 154 -49.31 2.38 34.46
N ASN A 155 -50.36 2.90 33.82
CA ASN A 155 -51.51 2.08 33.41
C ASN A 155 -51.12 1.01 32.38
N CYS A 156 -49.99 1.18 31.68
CA CYS A 156 -49.49 0.27 30.67
C CYS A 156 -48.54 -0.81 31.22
N ALA A 157 -48.41 -0.93 32.54
CA ALA A 157 -47.46 -1.86 33.17
C ALA A 157 -47.72 -3.31 32.75
N ARG A 158 -48.98 -3.69 32.53
CA ARG A 158 -49.36 -5.04 32.10
C ARG A 158 -48.88 -5.34 30.68
N GLU A 159 -49.12 -4.44 29.74
CA GLU A 159 -48.73 -4.57 28.34
C GLU A 159 -47.20 -4.64 28.20
N VAL A 160 -46.48 -3.85 29.01
CA VAL A 160 -45.01 -3.86 29.07
C VAL A 160 -44.49 -5.18 29.62
N HIS A 161 -45.10 -5.69 30.69
CA HIS A 161 -44.72 -6.99 31.27
C HIS A 161 -44.90 -8.13 30.25
N ASP A 162 -46.05 -8.17 29.57
CA ASP A 162 -46.33 -9.16 28.52
C ASP A 162 -45.32 -9.09 27.36
N PHE A 163 -44.90 -7.89 26.97
CA PHE A 163 -43.87 -7.70 25.96
C PHE A 163 -42.51 -8.22 26.44
N MET A 164 -42.12 -7.89 27.67
CA MET A 164 -40.87 -8.37 28.26
C MET A 164 -40.81 -9.90 28.36
N GLU A 165 -41.89 -10.53 28.84
CA GLU A 165 -41.97 -11.99 28.95
C GLU A 165 -41.79 -12.67 27.58
N CYS A 166 -42.38 -12.08 26.53
CA CYS A 166 -42.21 -12.58 25.17
C CYS A 166 -40.75 -12.44 24.69
N VAL A 167 -40.13 -11.27 24.91
CA VAL A 167 -38.72 -11.02 24.55
C VAL A 167 -37.79 -11.98 25.30
N ASP A 168 -38.04 -12.21 26.60
CA ASP A 168 -37.23 -13.12 27.41
C ASP A 168 -37.36 -14.57 26.94
N LYS A 169 -38.56 -15.04 26.57
CA LYS A 169 -38.74 -16.36 25.95
C LYS A 169 -37.96 -16.50 24.65
N VAL A 170 -37.97 -15.48 23.80
CA VAL A 170 -37.19 -15.48 22.55
C VAL A 170 -35.68 -15.47 22.83
N ARG A 171 -35.22 -14.68 23.81
CA ARG A 171 -33.83 -14.68 24.25
C ARG A 171 -33.39 -16.06 24.77
N MET A 172 -34.21 -16.68 25.62
CA MET A 172 -33.91 -18.00 26.18
C MET A 172 -33.85 -19.08 25.10
N THR A 173 -34.78 -19.07 24.14
CA THR A 173 -34.75 -20.03 23.03
C THR A 173 -33.57 -19.82 22.08
N ALA A 174 -33.17 -18.56 21.82
CA ALA A 174 -32.00 -18.24 21.01
C ALA A 174 -30.67 -18.65 21.65
N LEU A 175 -30.56 -18.59 22.99
CA LEU A 175 -29.36 -19.00 23.74
C LEU A 175 -29.28 -20.52 23.98
N SER A 176 -30.40 -21.24 23.80
CA SER A 176 -30.48 -22.70 23.98
C SER A 176 -30.17 -23.52 22.72
N LYS A 177 -29.96 -22.86 21.58
CA LYS A 177 -29.55 -23.47 20.30
C LYS A 177 -28.06 -23.29 20.08
#